data_AF-A0A9P9LHT2-F1
#
_entry.id   AF-A0A9P9LHT2-F1
#
_cell.length_a   1.000
_cell.length_b   1.000
_cell.length_c   1.000
_cell.angle_alpha   90.00
_cell.angle_beta   90.00
_cell.angle_gamma   90.00
#
_symmetry.space_group_name_H-M   'P 1'
#
loop_
_entity.id
_entity.type
_entity.pdbx_description
1 polymer ?
#
loop_
_entity_poly.entity_id
_entity_poly.type
_entity_poly.pdbx_seq_one_letter_code
_entity_poly.pdbx_strand_id
1 'polypeptide(L)'
;MLEEKVNPRHLSKSDFLFSGRLSVHNATKACLDGILAGIRHLHSLNIIHNDITLSNIMLEEDGTPVINDFGSCRKVGASLQGTQRTHGWHDPQVQTALEKNDLDAFAELQTWLIGSSADNFLFKRG
;
A
#
# COMPACT_ATOMS: atom_id res chain seq x y z
N MET A 1 10.98 4.09 -6.49
CA MET A 1 9.77 3.64 -5.79
C MET A 1 9.26 4.76 -4.90
N LEU A 2 7.96 4.77 -4.59
CA LEU A 2 7.36 5.73 -3.68
C LEU A 2 8.01 5.64 -2.28
N GLU A 3 8.35 4.42 -1.83
CA GLU A 3 9.08 4.20 -0.58
C GLU A 3 10.37 5.01 -0.49
N GLU A 4 11.23 4.95 -1.50
CA GLU A 4 12.50 5.68 -1.53
C GLU A 4 12.31 7.20 -1.40
N LYS A 5 11.19 7.71 -1.92
CA LYS A 5 10.89 9.15 -1.88
C LYS A 5 10.42 9.59 -0.51
N VAL A 6 9.61 8.78 0.17
CA VAL A 6 8.90 9.19 1.38
C VAL A 6 9.49 8.60 2.67
N ASN A 7 10.22 7.50 2.56
CA ASN A 7 10.88 6.80 3.66
C ASN A 7 12.32 6.39 3.25
N PRO A 8 13.20 7.32 2.85
CA PRO A 8 14.57 7.01 2.37
C PRO A 8 15.47 6.38 3.43
N ARG A 9 15.05 6.38 4.70
CA ARG A 9 15.77 5.77 5.82
C ARG A 9 15.21 4.40 6.20
N HIS A 10 14.24 3.88 5.44
CA HIS A 10 13.51 2.63 5.70
C HIS A 10 13.07 2.50 7.17
N LEU A 11 12.54 3.59 7.71
CA LEU A 11 12.08 3.64 9.09
C LEU A 11 10.96 2.63 9.32
N SER A 12 10.94 2.06 10.52
CA SER A 12 9.78 1.31 10.98
C SER A 12 8.54 2.22 11.01
N LYS A 13 7.34 1.63 11.05
CA LYS A 13 6.09 2.37 11.18
C LYS A 13 6.09 3.34 12.37
N SER A 14 6.55 2.88 13.54
CA SER A 14 6.64 3.69 14.75
C SER A 14 7.63 4.84 14.61
N ASP A 15 8.81 4.57 14.08
CA ASP A 15 9.85 5.61 13.86
C ASP A 15 9.42 6.61 12.79
N PHE A 16 8.69 6.15 11.77
CA PHE A 16 8.14 7.01 10.73
C PHE A 16 7.13 8.00 11.31
N LEU A 17 6.23 7.54 12.18
CA LEU A 17 5.30 8.44 12.90
C LEU A 17 6.08 9.46 13.74
N PHE A 18 7.06 9.02 14.52
CA PHE A 18 7.85 9.89 15.39
C PHE A 18 8.74 10.87 14.62
N SER A 19 9.11 10.54 13.38
CA SER A 19 9.88 11.43 12.51
C SER A 19 9.12 12.70 12.11
N GLY A 20 7.80 12.76 12.31
CA GLY A 20 6.96 13.86 11.81
C GLY A 20 6.76 13.83 10.29
N ARG A 21 7.07 12.70 9.62
CA ARG A 21 6.88 12.48 8.18
C ARG A 21 7.62 13.52 7.30
N LEU A 22 8.82 13.92 7.70
CA LEU A 22 9.57 15.03 7.08
C LEU A 22 9.79 14.89 5.56
N SER A 23 9.82 13.65 5.05
CA SER A 23 10.00 13.35 3.62
C SER A 23 8.68 13.28 2.83
N VAL A 24 7.52 13.47 3.47
CA VAL A 24 6.23 13.47 2.78
C VAL A 24 5.83 14.89 2.38
N HIS A 25 5.86 15.16 1.08
CA HIS A 25 5.47 16.44 0.49
C HIS A 25 4.04 16.41 -0.07
N ASN A 26 3.45 17.57 -0.35
CA ASN A 26 2.08 17.67 -0.89
C ASN A 26 1.90 16.91 -2.21
N ALA A 27 2.92 16.90 -3.08
CA ALA A 27 2.91 16.14 -4.33
C ALA A 27 2.73 14.63 -4.08
N THR A 28 3.32 14.10 -3.01
CA THR A 28 3.16 12.70 -2.60
C THR A 28 1.73 12.40 -2.16
N LYS A 29 1.07 13.35 -1.48
CA LYS A 29 -0.32 13.20 -1.04
C LYS A 29 -1.28 13.17 -2.24
N ALA A 30 -0.97 13.93 -3.29
CA ALA A 30 -1.73 13.94 -4.54
C ALA A 30 -1.68 12.59 -5.30
N CYS A 31 -0.72 11.71 -4.98
CA CYS A 31 -0.64 10.37 -5.58
C CYS A 31 -1.74 9.41 -5.07
N LEU A 32 -2.34 9.67 -3.92
CA LEU A 32 -3.32 8.75 -3.30
C LEU A 32 -4.51 8.45 -4.21
N ASP A 33 -5.03 9.47 -4.90
CA ASP A 33 -6.16 9.31 -5.82
C ASP A 33 -5.78 8.44 -7.02
N GLY A 34 -4.56 8.62 -7.56
CA GLY A 34 -4.04 7.82 -8.65
C GLY A 34 -3.82 6.35 -8.26
N ILE A 35 -3.28 6.10 -7.06
CA ILE A 35 -3.12 4.75 -6.51
C ILE A 35 -4.49 4.07 -6.37
N LEU A 36 -5.47 4.76 -5.78
CA LEU A 36 -6.82 4.20 -5.61
C LEU A 36 -7.51 3.94 -6.95
N ALA A 37 -7.31 4.81 -7.93
CA ALA A 37 -7.81 4.61 -9.29
C ALA A 37 -7.19 3.35 -9.93
N GLY A 38 -5.88 3.15 -9.77
CA GLY A 38 -5.21 1.93 -10.23
C GLY A 38 -5.74 0.66 -9.55
N ILE A 39 -5.95 0.70 -8.23
CA ILE A 39 -6.53 -0.42 -7.47
C ILE A 39 -7.92 -0.76 -8.00
N ARG A 40 -8.79 0.26 -8.15
CA ARG A 40 -10.16 0.08 -8.69
C ARG A 40 -10.15 -0.45 -10.12
N HIS A 41 -9.19 -0.04 -10.93
CA HIS A 41 -9.03 -0.58 -12.27
C HIS A 41 -8.74 -2.08 -12.24
N LEU A 42 -7.79 -2.53 -11.40
CA LEU A 42 -7.52 -3.96 -11.23
C LEU A 42 -8.76 -4.73 -10.74
N HIS A 43 -9.48 -4.18 -9.76
CA HIS A 43 -10.72 -4.77 -9.24
C HIS A 43 -11.78 -4.92 -10.34
N SER A 44 -11.93 -3.92 -11.22
CA SER A 44 -12.85 -3.99 -12.37
C SER A 44 -12.51 -5.13 -13.35
N LEU A 45 -11.26 -5.60 -13.36
CA LEU A 45 -10.78 -6.74 -14.16
C LEU A 45 -10.85 -8.08 -13.39
N ASN A 46 -11.52 -8.09 -12.23
CA ASN A 46 -11.56 -9.20 -11.27
C ASN A 46 -10.16 -9.62 -10.79
N ILE A 47 -9.22 -8.68 -10.68
CA ILE A 47 -7.85 -8.91 -10.21
C ILE A 47 -7.66 -8.20 -8.86
N ILE A 48 -7.21 -8.94 -7.85
CA ILE A 48 -6.79 -8.41 -6.55
C ILE A 48 -5.27 -8.46 -6.50
N HIS A 49 -4.62 -7.36 -6.12
CA HIS A 49 -3.16 -7.28 -6.07
C HIS A 49 -2.57 -8.08 -4.91
N ASN A 50 -3.19 -8.00 -3.73
CA ASN A 50 -2.81 -8.63 -2.46
C ASN A 50 -1.45 -8.21 -1.88
N ASP A 51 -0.77 -7.24 -2.49
CA ASP A 51 0.54 -6.76 -2.04
C ASP A 51 0.75 -5.27 -2.35
N ILE A 52 -0.27 -4.46 -2.04
CA ILE A 52 -0.18 -3.01 -2.15
C ILE A 52 0.71 -2.48 -1.00
N THR A 53 1.86 -1.90 -1.35
CA THR A 53 2.86 -1.36 -0.42
C THR A 53 3.52 -0.11 -1.01
N LEU A 54 4.29 0.68 -0.24
CA LEU A 54 5.04 1.80 -0.84
C LEU A 54 6.11 1.34 -1.83
N SER A 55 6.68 0.15 -1.63
CA SER A 55 7.75 -0.41 -2.47
C SER A 55 7.20 -0.83 -3.84
N ASN A 56 5.92 -1.21 -3.88
CA ASN A 56 5.21 -1.65 -5.08
C ASN A 56 4.47 -0.51 -5.81
N ILE A 57 4.68 0.75 -5.41
CA ILE A 57 4.24 1.92 -6.16
C ILE A 57 5.45 2.61 -6.78
N MET A 58 5.49 2.64 -8.11
CA MET A 58 6.43 3.45 -8.88
C MET A 58 5.88 4.87 -9.03
N LEU A 59 6.80 5.84 -9.16
CA LEU A 59 6.46 7.19 -9.56
C LEU A 59 7.18 7.46 -10.88
N GLU A 60 6.41 7.83 -11.90
CA GLU A 60 6.95 8.32 -13.18
C GLU A 60 7.61 9.69 -13.01
N GLU A 61 8.31 10.15 -14.05
CA GLU A 61 9.00 11.45 -14.04
C GLU A 61 8.06 12.63 -13.75
N ASP A 62 6.81 12.54 -14.22
CA ASP A 62 5.75 13.54 -14.00
C ASP A 62 5.06 13.41 -12.63
N GLY A 63 5.45 12.42 -11.82
CA GLY A 63 4.87 12.13 -10.51
C GLY A 63 3.64 11.24 -10.54
N THR A 64 3.25 10.70 -11.70
CA THR A 64 2.13 9.74 -11.81
C THR A 64 2.46 8.46 -11.05
N PRO A 65 1.59 7.99 -10.14
CA PRO A 65 1.78 6.72 -9.45
C PRO A 65 1.38 5.53 -10.32
N VAL A 66 2.23 4.52 -10.37
CA VAL A 66 2.00 3.27 -11.12
C VAL A 66 2.15 2.09 -10.17
N ILE A 67 1.14 1.22 -10.14
CA ILE A 67 1.16 -0.03 -9.37
C ILE A 67 2.06 -1.04 -10.10
N ASN A 68 2.98 -1.66 -9.36
CA ASN A 68 3.94 -2.63 -9.86
C ASN A 68 3.98 -3.90 -9.00
N ASP A 69 4.71 -4.91 -9.48
CA ASP A 69 4.88 -6.25 -8.88
C ASP A 69 3.58 -7.06 -8.74
N PHE A 70 3.18 -7.66 -9.85
CA PHE A 70 1.96 -8.45 -9.96
C PHE A 70 2.12 -9.91 -9.49
N GLY A 71 3.23 -10.28 -8.84
CA GLY A 71 3.49 -11.67 -8.42
C GLY A 71 2.45 -12.25 -7.45
N SER A 72 1.85 -11.37 -6.64
CA SER A 72 0.83 -11.71 -5.64
C SER A 72 -0.60 -11.60 -6.16
N CYS A 73 -0.77 -11.20 -7.42
CA CYS A 73 -2.09 -10.99 -8.01
C CYS A 73 -2.89 -12.29 -8.09
N ARG A 74 -4.17 -12.21 -7.77
CA ARG A 74 -5.11 -13.34 -7.84
C ARG A 74 -6.46 -12.88 -8.37
N LYS A 75 -7.20 -13.81 -8.97
CA LYS A 75 -8.62 -13.55 -9.28
C LYS A 75 -9.42 -13.43 -7.99
N VAL A 76 -10.45 -12.59 -8.00
CA VAL A 76 -11.40 -12.47 -6.88
C VAL A 76 -11.90 -13.84 -6.46
N GLY A 77 -11.86 -14.12 -5.16
CA GLY A 77 -12.30 -15.40 -4.57
C GLY A 77 -11.25 -16.53 -4.60
N ALA A 78 -10.10 -16.33 -5.25
CA ALA A 78 -9.05 -17.35 -5.27
C ALA A 78 -8.34 -17.49 -3.91
N SER A 79 -7.80 -18.69 -3.66
CA SER A 79 -6.98 -18.98 -2.48
C SER A 79 -5.68 -18.17 -2.49
N LEU A 80 -5.28 -17.67 -1.31
CA LEU A 80 -4.00 -17.03 -1.07
C LEU A 80 -2.93 -17.98 -0.53
N GLN A 81 -3.23 -19.28 -0.40
CA GLN A 81 -2.26 -20.27 0.04
C GLN A 81 -1.02 -20.24 -0.87
N GLY A 82 0.18 -20.13 -0.27
CA GLY A 82 1.45 -20.05 -0.99
C GLY A 82 1.70 -18.70 -1.70
N THR A 83 0.82 -17.71 -1.54
CA THR A 83 1.01 -16.37 -2.09
C THR A 83 1.91 -15.57 -1.17
N GLN A 84 3.05 -15.09 -1.71
CA GLN A 84 3.93 -14.18 -0.99
C GLN A 84 3.25 -12.82 -0.83
N ARG A 85 3.32 -12.23 0.36
CA ARG A 85 2.75 -10.91 0.67
C ARG A 85 3.63 -10.24 1.71
N THR A 86 3.70 -8.91 1.68
CA THR A 86 4.61 -8.15 2.53
C THR A 86 4.05 -8.07 3.95
N HIS A 87 4.82 -8.56 4.92
CA HIS A 87 4.42 -8.52 6.33
C HIS A 87 4.17 -7.07 6.80
N GLY A 88 3.06 -6.88 7.51
CA GLY A 88 2.62 -5.55 7.94
C GLY A 88 1.90 -4.75 6.85
N TRP A 89 1.55 -5.35 5.71
CA TRP A 89 0.74 -4.70 4.68
C TRP A 89 -0.58 -5.42 4.40
N HIS A 90 -0.86 -6.49 5.13
CA HIS A 90 -2.09 -7.26 5.02
C HIS A 90 -2.41 -7.96 6.35
N ASP A 91 -3.64 -8.45 6.48
CA ASP A 91 -4.03 -9.38 7.55
C ASP A 91 -3.53 -10.79 7.20
N PRO A 92 -2.66 -11.42 8.03
CA PRO A 92 -2.17 -12.76 7.78
C PRO A 92 -3.24 -13.86 7.93
N GLN A 93 -4.35 -13.58 8.60
CA GLN A 93 -5.46 -14.52 8.76
C GLN A 93 -6.32 -14.62 7.49
N VAL A 94 -6.29 -13.60 6.62
CA VAL A 94 -7.01 -13.63 5.34
C VAL A 94 -6.35 -14.62 4.37
N GLN A 95 -7.14 -15.61 3.94
CA GLN A 95 -6.72 -16.69 3.03
C GLN A 95 -7.37 -16.60 1.65
N THR A 96 -8.15 -15.57 1.37
CA THR A 96 -8.89 -15.40 0.11
C THR A 96 -8.64 -14.03 -0.49
N ALA A 97 -8.47 -13.99 -1.81
CA ALA A 97 -8.30 -12.75 -2.56
C ALA A 97 -9.63 -11.98 -2.62
N LEU A 98 -9.71 -10.84 -1.93
CA LEU A 98 -10.87 -9.96 -1.88
C LEU A 98 -10.43 -8.52 -2.15
N GLU A 99 -11.31 -7.71 -2.75
CA GLU A 99 -11.04 -6.28 -2.97
C GLU A 99 -10.64 -5.56 -1.68
N LYS A 100 -11.24 -5.97 -0.55
CA LYS A 100 -10.93 -5.47 0.78
C LYS A 100 -9.44 -5.59 1.14
N ASN A 101 -8.74 -6.60 0.64
CA ASN A 101 -7.31 -6.79 0.91
C ASN A 101 -6.48 -5.58 0.44
N ASP A 102 -6.74 -5.12 -0.79
CA ASP A 102 -6.05 -3.97 -1.36
C ASP A 102 -6.55 -2.66 -0.76
N LEU A 103 -7.84 -2.56 -0.41
CA LEU A 103 -8.41 -1.37 0.22
C LEU A 103 -7.90 -1.15 1.64
N ASP A 104 -7.71 -2.21 2.42
CA ASP A 104 -7.10 -2.12 3.75
C ASP A 104 -5.62 -1.72 3.65
N ALA A 105 -4.89 -2.30 2.70
CA ALA A 105 -3.50 -1.90 2.41
C ALA A 105 -3.41 -0.44 1.90
N PHE A 106 -4.39 0.04 1.15
CA PHE A 106 -4.48 1.44 0.77
C PHE A 106 -4.75 2.36 1.97
N ALA A 107 -5.62 1.97 2.90
CA ALA A 107 -5.84 2.72 4.13
C ALA A 107 -4.59 2.76 5.02
N GLU A 108 -3.80 1.69 5.02
CA GLU A 108 -2.47 1.65 5.63
C GLU A 108 -1.51 2.67 4.98
N LEU A 109 -1.45 2.72 3.64
CA LEU A 109 -0.68 3.71 2.88
C LEU A 109 -1.10 5.15 3.22
N GLN A 110 -2.41 5.42 3.30
CA GLN A 110 -2.94 6.73 3.68
C GLN A 110 -2.47 7.12 5.08
N THR A 111 -2.56 6.20 6.05
CA THR A 111 -2.06 6.45 7.41
C THR A 111 -0.56 6.78 7.41
N TRP A 112 0.21 6.12 6.54
CA TRP A 112 1.62 6.43 6.42
C TRP A 112 1.86 7.84 5.85
N LEU A 113 1.25 8.17 4.71
CA LEU A 113 1.53 9.42 3.98
C LEU A 113 0.89 10.66 4.62
N ILE A 114 -0.39 10.60 4.96
CA ILE A 114 -1.14 11.79 5.42
C ILE A 114 -1.44 11.78 6.90
N GLY A 115 -1.39 10.61 7.54
CA GLY A 115 -1.80 10.43 8.92
C GLY A 115 -3.29 10.63 9.14
N SER A 116 -3.73 10.37 10.36
CA SER A 116 -5.05 10.71 10.87
C SER A 116 -4.94 11.23 12.30
N SER A 117 -6.01 11.81 12.85
CA SER A 117 -6.03 12.27 14.25
C SER A 117 -5.78 11.15 15.28
N ALA A 118 -5.90 9.88 14.89
CA ALA A 118 -5.65 8.72 15.74
C ALA A 118 -4.39 7.92 15.38
N ASP A 119 -3.72 8.23 14.25
CA ASP A 119 -2.52 7.55 13.71
C ASP A 119 -2.39 6.06 14.13
N ASN A 120 -3.35 5.24 13.66
CA ASN A 120 -3.43 3.83 14.02
C ASN A 120 -3.32 2.95 12.77
N PHE A 121 -2.10 2.46 12.51
CA PHE A 121 -1.84 1.47 11.47
C PHE A 121 -2.71 0.22 11.68
N LEU A 122 -3.38 -0.21 10.61
CA LEU A 122 -4.26 -1.38 10.57
C LEU A 122 -3.47 -2.66 10.80
N PHE A 123 -2.27 -2.74 10.24
CA PHE A 123 -1.43 -3.93 10.33
C PHE A 123 -0.27 -3.67 11.29
N LYS A 124 -0.50 -3.96 12.57
CA LYS A 124 0.55 -3.86 13.60
C LYS A 124 1.58 -4.97 13.39
N ARG A 125 2.86 -4.62 13.53
CA ARG A 125 3.91 -5.63 13.71
C ARG A 125 3.62 -6.35 15.03
N GLY A 126 3.65 -7.68 15.01
CA GLY A 126 3.88 -8.46 16.23
C GLY A 126 5.27 -8.20 16.77
#